data_AF-E1QRJ2-F1
#
_entry.id   AF-E1QRJ2-F1
#
_cell.length_a   1.000
_cell.length_b   1.000
_cell.length_c   1.000
_cell.angle_alpha   90.00
_cell.angle_beta   90.00
_cell.angle_gamma   90.00
#
_symmetry.space_group_name_H-M   'P 1'
#
loop_
_entity.id
_entity.type
_entity.pdbx_description
1 polymer ?
#
loop_
_entity_poly.entity_id
_entity_poly.type
_entity_poly.pdbx_seq_one_letter_code
_entity_poly.pdbx_strand_id
1 'polypeptide(L)'
;MTSEQVEILGLRRSTEIKGKYVDLVVYVAKSNKRTFLSGVVKCPFTGKEFKLYVTPHTDQVRLGFIQHFSGFNEHIIRTKEYGQWLVVRVEPYSRNSFHKRRYFVCVKCGYKSTRLIDTLLHLITIHGFLTKLP
;
A
#
# COMPACT_ATOMS: atom_id res chain seq x y z
N MET A 1 -13.21 15.45 0.43
CA MET A 1 -13.90 14.52 1.35
C MET A 1 -13.26 14.67 2.70
N THR A 2 -14.02 15.14 3.70
CA THR A 2 -13.54 15.27 5.08
C THR A 2 -13.42 13.88 5.71
N SER A 3 -12.55 13.73 6.71
CA SER A 3 -12.33 12.49 7.46
C SER A 3 -13.63 11.87 8.01
N GLU A 4 -14.62 12.69 8.33
CA GLU A 4 -15.94 12.27 8.83
C GLU A 4 -16.79 11.53 7.78
N GLN A 5 -16.70 11.90 6.50
CA GLN A 5 -17.46 11.23 5.44
C GLN A 5 -16.98 9.79 5.16
N VAL A 6 -15.72 9.48 5.53
CA VAL A 6 -15.10 8.18 5.28
C VAL A 6 -15.47 7.16 6.37
N GLU A 7 -15.69 7.61 7.62
CA GLU A 7 -16.15 6.75 8.72
C GLU A 7 -17.57 6.22 8.49
N ILE A 8 -18.44 7.03 7.90
CA ILE A 8 -19.84 6.70 7.59
C ILE A 8 -19.94 5.57 6.54
N LEU A 9 -18.93 5.42 5.67
CA LEU A 9 -18.92 4.41 4.60
C LEU A 9 -18.32 3.06 5.02
N GLY A 10 -17.89 2.91 6.27
CA GLY A 10 -17.37 1.65 6.81
C GLY A 10 -15.85 1.48 6.73
N LEU A 11 -15.09 2.56 6.47
CA LEU A 11 -13.65 2.62 6.75
C LEU A 11 -13.43 3.17 8.15
N ARG A 12 -12.84 2.36 9.03
CA ARG A 12 -12.44 2.80 10.35
C ARG A 12 -10.99 3.29 10.31
N ARG A 13 -10.72 4.46 10.88
CA ARG A 13 -9.35 4.90 11.16
C ARG A 13 -8.70 3.95 12.17
N SER A 14 -7.53 3.41 11.82
CA SER A 14 -6.82 2.44 12.66
C SER A 14 -5.65 3.10 13.38
N THR A 15 -4.68 3.62 12.63
CA THR A 15 -3.44 4.19 13.17
C THR A 15 -2.90 5.30 12.27
N GLU A 16 -1.99 6.10 12.81
CA GLU A 16 -1.16 7.03 12.04
C GLU A 16 0.27 6.49 11.96
N ILE A 17 0.93 6.71 10.82
CA ILE A 17 2.34 6.40 10.62
C ILE A 17 3.04 7.67 10.16
N LYS A 18 3.89 8.21 11.03
CA LYS A 18 4.73 9.38 10.75
C LYS A 18 6.20 9.00 10.76
N GLY A 19 6.95 9.60 9.85
CA GLY A 19 8.37 9.37 9.69
C GLY A 19 9.00 10.35 8.70
N LYS A 20 10.32 10.29 8.56
CA LYS A 20 11.10 11.23 7.71
C LYS A 20 10.58 11.32 6.28
N TYR A 21 10.07 10.21 5.73
CA TYR A 21 9.60 10.13 4.35
C TYR A 21 8.12 9.75 4.23
N VAL A 22 7.36 9.79 5.32
CA VAL A 22 6.00 9.27 5.33
C VAL A 22 5.12 9.98 6.37
N ASP A 23 3.93 10.39 5.93
CA ASP A 23 2.85 10.85 6.80
C ASP A 23 1.55 10.21 6.31
N LEU A 24 1.13 9.13 6.96
CA LEU A 24 0.03 8.29 6.51
C LEU A 24 -0.97 8.02 7.63
N VAL A 25 -2.23 7.96 7.24
CA VAL A 25 -3.34 7.43 8.02
C VAL A 25 -3.70 6.05 7.48
N VAL A 26 -3.69 5.05 8.35
CA VAL A 26 -4.12 3.69 8.07
C VAL A 26 -5.60 3.55 8.35
N TYR A 27 -6.34 3.08 7.37
CA TYR A 27 -7.76 2.74 7.51
C TYR A 27 -7.97 1.24 7.35
N VAL A 28 -8.99 0.71 8.02
CA VAL A 28 -9.41 -0.70 7.92
C VAL A 28 -10.88 -0.75 7.54
N ALA A 29 -11.20 -1.43 6.44
CA ALA A 29 -12.57 -1.63 6.01
C ALA A 29 -13.28 -2.66 6.91
N LYS A 30 -14.47 -2.33 7.42
CA LYS A 30 -15.25 -3.22 8.30
C LYS A 30 -15.66 -4.53 7.63
N SER A 31 -15.97 -4.50 6.33
CA SER A 31 -16.52 -5.64 5.60
C SER A 31 -15.54 -6.80 5.41
N ASN A 32 -14.27 -6.52 5.15
CA ASN A 32 -13.27 -7.52 4.78
C ASN A 32 -11.94 -7.36 5.51
N LYS A 33 -11.87 -6.47 6.52
CA LYS A 33 -10.68 -6.13 7.30
C LYS A 33 -9.48 -5.69 6.45
N ARG A 34 -9.70 -5.29 5.18
CA ARG A 34 -8.62 -4.81 4.32
C ARG A 34 -8.13 -3.44 4.78
N THR A 35 -6.82 -3.29 4.76
CA THR A 35 -6.12 -2.05 5.07
C THR A 35 -6.02 -1.13 3.85
N PHE A 36 -6.08 0.17 4.10
CA PHE A 36 -5.93 1.24 3.11
C PHE A 36 -5.08 2.37 3.70
N LEU A 37 -4.46 3.17 2.83
CA LEU A 37 -3.59 4.27 3.23
C LEU A 37 -4.04 5.58 2.59
N SER A 38 -4.06 6.64 3.39
CA SER A 38 -4.22 8.01 2.90
C SER A 38 -3.13 8.91 3.48
N GLY A 39 -2.59 9.83 2.71
CA GLY A 39 -1.55 10.76 3.15
C GLY A 39 -0.45 10.92 2.11
N VAL A 40 0.77 11.22 2.57
CA VAL A 40 1.92 11.52 1.72
C VAL A 40 3.03 10.51 1.93
N VAL A 41 3.59 10.02 0.83
CA VAL A 41 4.83 9.26 0.82
C VAL A 41 5.85 10.02 -0.01
N LYS A 42 7.02 10.28 0.58
CA LYS A 42 8.17 10.82 -0.10
C LYS A 42 9.13 9.69 -0.46
N CYS A 43 9.63 9.67 -1.68
CA CYS A 43 10.67 8.74 -2.07
C CYS A 43 12.01 9.18 -1.46
N PRO A 44 12.69 8.32 -0.68
CA PRO A 44 13.98 8.67 -0.07
C PRO A 44 15.11 8.78 -1.10
N PHE A 45 14.98 8.11 -2.25
CA PHE A 45 16.02 8.04 -3.28
C PHE A 45 15.91 9.15 -4.32
N THR A 46 14.70 9.60 -4.63
CA THR A 46 14.46 10.61 -5.68
C THR A 46 13.86 11.91 -5.16
N GLY A 47 13.46 11.96 -3.89
CA GLY A 47 12.82 13.13 -3.27
C GLY A 47 11.39 13.40 -3.72
N LYS A 48 10.86 12.67 -4.70
CA LYS A 48 9.49 12.86 -5.22
C LYS A 48 8.44 12.51 -4.18
N GLU A 49 7.38 13.31 -4.13
CA GLU A 49 6.27 13.12 -3.21
C GLU A 49 5.04 12.57 -3.93
N PHE A 50 4.38 11.63 -3.27
CA PHE A 50 3.23 10.90 -3.80
C PHE A 50 2.09 10.97 -2.79
N LYS A 51 0.94 11.45 -3.24
CA LYS A 51 -0.28 11.50 -2.43
C LYS A 51 -1.05 10.20 -2.58
N LEU A 52 -1.18 9.45 -1.50
CA LEU A 52 -2.05 8.29 -1.42
C LEU A 52 -3.40 8.76 -0.91
N TYR A 53 -4.48 8.29 -1.53
CA TYR A 53 -5.83 8.59 -1.06
C TYR A 53 -6.76 7.44 -1.39
N VAL A 54 -7.90 7.42 -0.71
CA VAL A 54 -8.90 6.37 -0.80
C VAL A 54 -10.21 6.99 -1.20
N THR A 55 -10.87 6.41 -2.19
CA THR A 55 -12.24 6.80 -2.57
C THR A 55 -13.19 5.63 -2.33
N PRO A 56 -14.43 5.90 -1.90
CA PRO A 56 -15.46 4.87 -1.91
C PRO A 56 -15.76 4.47 -3.35
N HIS A 57 -16.09 3.19 -3.54
CA HIS A 57 -16.63 2.64 -4.76
C HIS A 57 -18.05 2.20 -4.49
N THR A 58 -18.99 2.89 -5.12
CA THR A 58 -20.43 2.67 -4.96
C THR A 58 -20.95 1.92 -6.18
N ASP A 59 -20.45 0.71 -6.41
CA ASP A 59 -21.16 -0.21 -7.30
C ASP A 59 -22.28 -0.86 -6.50
N GLN A 60 -23.49 -0.87 -7.09
CA GLN A 60 -24.75 -1.29 -6.46
C GLN A 60 -24.72 -2.69 -5.81
N VAL A 61 -23.72 -3.52 -6.14
CA VAL A 61 -23.60 -4.91 -5.66
C VAL A 61 -22.68 -5.05 -4.44
N ARG A 62 -21.66 -4.20 -4.26
CA ARG A 62 -20.72 -4.26 -3.12
C ARG A 62 -20.12 -2.90 -2.78
N LEU A 63 -20.39 -2.41 -1.56
CA LEU A 63 -19.66 -1.29 -0.97
C LEU A 63 -18.17 -1.65 -0.89
N GLY A 64 -17.34 -0.88 -1.59
CA GLY A 64 -15.91 -1.09 -1.68
C GLY A 64 -15.11 0.20 -1.55
N PHE A 65 -13.80 0.07 -1.48
CA PHE A 65 -12.87 1.19 -1.45
C PHE A 65 -11.75 0.97 -2.45
N ILE A 66 -11.40 2.03 -3.16
CA ILE A 66 -10.31 2.03 -4.13
C ILE A 66 -9.15 2.81 -3.55
N GLN A 67 -7.97 2.18 -3.56
CA GLN A 67 -6.71 2.83 -3.23
C GLN A 67 -6.15 3.50 -4.48
N HIS A 68 -5.92 4.80 -4.39
CA HIS A 68 -5.20 5.56 -5.40
C HIS A 68 -3.74 5.73 -4.98
N PHE A 69 -2.84 5.48 -5.92
CA PHE A 69 -1.40 5.51 -5.70
C PHE A 69 -0.71 6.73 -6.32
N SER A 70 -1.41 7.51 -7.14
CA SER A 70 -0.87 8.73 -7.79
C SER A 70 0.52 8.54 -8.43
N GLY A 71 0.73 7.42 -9.13
CA GLY A 71 2.01 7.08 -9.77
C GLY A 71 3.07 6.44 -8.86
N PHE A 72 2.82 6.31 -7.55
CA PHE A 72 3.77 5.73 -6.60
C PHE A 72 4.16 4.28 -6.90
N ASN A 73 3.18 3.44 -7.26
CA ASN A 73 3.43 2.04 -7.58
C ASN A 73 4.38 1.90 -8.80
N GLU A 74 4.14 2.69 -9.84
CA GLU A 74 4.99 2.71 -11.01
C GLU A 74 6.38 3.27 -10.69
N HIS A 75 6.45 4.31 -9.86
CA HIS A 75 7.70 4.88 -9.40
C HIS A 75 8.56 3.85 -8.66
N ILE A 76 7.99 3.11 -7.70
CA ILE A 76 8.67 2.03 -6.98
C ILE A 76 9.25 1.00 -7.95
N ILE A 77 8.46 0.58 -8.95
CA ILE A 77 8.89 -0.45 -9.92
C ILE A 77 10.06 0.05 -10.78
N ARG A 78 10.09 1.35 -11.11
CA ARG A 78 11.12 1.95 -11.97
C ARG A 78 12.39 2.32 -11.20
N THR A 79 12.31 2.65 -9.92
CA THR A 79 13.45 3.09 -9.10
C THR A 79 14.19 1.88 -8.53
N LYS A 80 15.40 1.62 -9.04
CA LYS A 80 16.19 0.40 -8.77
C LYS A 80 16.51 0.21 -7.28
N GLU A 81 16.69 1.30 -6.55
CA GLU A 81 17.03 1.33 -5.13
C GLU A 81 15.95 0.69 -4.26
N TYR A 82 14.68 0.74 -4.68
CA TYR A 82 13.60 0.02 -4.00
C TYR A 82 13.79 -1.50 -4.07
N GLY A 83 14.56 -2.01 -5.04
CA GLY A 83 14.85 -3.44 -5.18
C GLY A 83 15.56 -4.07 -3.99
N GLN A 84 16.15 -3.26 -3.09
CA GLN A 84 16.73 -3.75 -1.82
C GLN A 84 15.68 -4.01 -0.72
N TRP A 85 14.45 -3.53 -0.93
CA TRP A 85 13.35 -3.57 0.02
C TRP A 85 12.16 -4.35 -0.52
N LEU A 86 11.81 -4.11 -1.78
CA LEU A 86 10.63 -4.61 -2.45
C LEU A 86 10.98 -5.08 -3.86
N VAL A 87 10.59 -6.31 -4.18
CA VAL A 87 10.66 -6.84 -5.55
C VAL A 87 9.29 -7.28 -6.03
N VAL A 88 9.05 -7.13 -7.33
CA VAL A 88 7.83 -7.61 -7.97
C VAL A 88 8.11 -8.95 -8.62
N ARG A 89 7.36 -9.97 -8.23
CA ARG A 89 7.41 -11.31 -8.84
C ARG A 89 6.12 -11.62 -9.57
N VAL A 90 6.24 -12.30 -10.69
CA VAL A 90 5.09 -12.80 -11.45
C VAL A 90 5.11 -14.32 -11.33
N GLU A 91 4.16 -14.86 -10.58
CA GLU A 91 4.10 -16.29 -10.25
C GLU A 91 2.76 -16.87 -10.75
N PRO A 92 2.72 -18.16 -11.12
CA PRO A 92 1.48 -18.88 -11.38
C PRO A 92 0.54 -18.82 -10.17
N TYR A 93 -0.77 -18.73 -10.40
CA TYR A 93 -1.77 -18.76 -9.32
C TYR A 93 -1.70 -20.05 -8.50
N SER A 94 -1.43 -21.17 -9.17
CA SER A 94 -1.17 -22.48 -8.58
C SER A 94 -0.16 -23.21 -9.46
N ARG A 95 0.42 -24.31 -8.95
CA ARG A 95 1.50 -25.07 -9.61
C ARG A 95 1.20 -25.44 -11.09
N ASN A 96 -0.09 -25.57 -11.44
CA ASN A 96 -0.54 -25.94 -12.79
C ASN A 96 -1.41 -24.85 -13.46
N SER A 97 -1.48 -23.64 -12.93
CA SER A 97 -2.31 -22.58 -13.52
C SER A 97 -1.55 -21.77 -14.55
N PHE A 98 -2.15 -21.58 -15.72
CA PHE A 98 -1.68 -20.64 -16.74
C PHE A 98 -1.87 -19.17 -16.31
N HIS A 99 -2.75 -18.91 -15.34
CA HIS A 99 -3.01 -17.56 -14.86
C HIS A 99 -1.86 -17.10 -13.97
N LYS A 100 -1.12 -16.10 -14.45
CA LYS A 100 -0.03 -15.46 -13.70
C LYS A 100 -0.56 -14.30 -12.88
N ARG A 101 -0.05 -14.15 -11.65
CA ARG A 101 -0.38 -13.04 -10.77
C ARG A 101 0.87 -12.32 -10.32
N ARG A 102 0.75 -10.99 -10.21
CA ARG A 102 1.80 -10.12 -9.67
C ARG A 102 1.76 -10.15 -8.14
N TYR A 103 2.91 -10.39 -7.54
CA TYR A 103 3.16 -10.32 -6.11
C TYR A 103 4.21 -9.27 -5.81
N PHE A 104 3.98 -8.52 -4.73
CA PHE A 104 4.92 -7.58 -4.14
C PHE A 104 5.57 -8.27 -2.94
N VAL A 105 6.88 -8.48 -3.02
CA VAL A 105 7.63 -9.32 -2.09
C VAL A 105 8.63 -8.46 -1.33
N CYS A 106 8.59 -8.55 0.00
CA CYS A 106 9.59 -7.98 0.90
C CYS A 106 10.90 -8.77 0.75
N VAL A 107 11.98 -8.06 0.42
CA VAL A 107 13.31 -8.67 0.20
C VAL A 107 13.95 -9.08 1.52
N LYS A 108 13.60 -8.42 2.63
CA LYS A 108 14.21 -8.65 3.94
C LYS A 108 13.76 -9.94 4.62
N CYS A 109 12.50 -10.35 4.43
CA CYS A 109 11.93 -11.50 5.15
C CYS A 109 11.09 -12.43 4.26
N GLY A 110 10.88 -12.10 2.98
CA GLY A 110 10.09 -12.92 2.04
C GLY A 110 8.57 -12.75 2.13
N TYR A 111 8.05 -11.89 3.02
CA TYR A 111 6.61 -11.58 3.05
C TYR A 111 6.12 -11.15 1.66
N LYS A 112 5.02 -11.74 1.18
CA LYS A 112 4.46 -11.41 -0.13
C LYS A 112 2.95 -11.16 -0.07
N SER A 113 2.50 -10.14 -0.79
CA SER A 113 1.08 -9.88 -1.02
C SER A 113 0.84 -9.51 -2.48
N THR A 114 -0.40 -9.67 -2.92
CA THR A 114 -0.87 -9.21 -4.24
C THR A 114 -1.20 -7.73 -4.24
N ARG A 115 -1.34 -7.11 -3.06
CA ARG A 115 -1.59 -5.68 -2.88
C ARG A 115 -0.31 -4.99 -2.44
N LEU A 116 0.08 -3.94 -3.14
CA LEU A 116 1.24 -3.12 -2.75
C LEU A 116 1.09 -2.56 -1.33
N ILE A 117 -0.13 -2.17 -0.93
CA ILE A 117 -0.40 -1.59 0.40
C ILE A 117 -0.03 -2.54 1.53
N ASP A 118 -0.35 -3.83 1.41
CA ASP A 118 -0.07 -4.78 2.47
C ASP A 118 1.44 -4.97 2.64
N THR A 119 2.17 -5.08 1.51
CA THR A 119 3.63 -5.19 1.53
C THR A 119 4.30 -3.90 2.00
N LEU A 120 3.76 -2.73 1.61
CA LEU A 120 4.26 -1.43 2.04
C LEU A 120 4.08 -1.24 3.54
N LEU A 121 2.89 -1.55 4.08
CA LEU A 121 2.63 -1.53 5.52
C LEU A 121 3.60 -2.45 6.25
N HIS A 122 3.75 -3.69 5.78
CA HIS A 122 4.70 -4.64 6.35
C HIS A 122 6.14 -4.06 6.37
N LEU A 123 6.62 -3.49 5.27
CA LEU A 123 7.94 -2.87 5.20
C LEU A 123 8.10 -1.72 6.20
N ILE A 124 7.10 -0.86 6.30
CA ILE A 124 7.11 0.30 7.20
C ILE A 124 7.11 -0.14 8.66
N THR A 125 6.23 -1.07 9.03
CA THR A 125 6.01 -1.45 10.44
C THR A 125 7.04 -2.44 10.95
N ILE A 126 7.47 -3.40 10.14
CA ILE A 126 8.38 -4.47 10.55
C ILE A 126 9.84 -4.09 10.31
N HIS A 127 10.14 -3.46 9.17
CA HIS A 127 11.52 -3.17 8.77
C HIS A 127 11.90 -1.69 8.88
N GLY A 128 11.00 -0.84 9.39
CA GLY A 128 11.25 0.60 9.54
C GLY A 128 11.44 1.34 8.21
N PHE A 129 10.97 0.77 7.11
CA PHE A 129 11.06 1.39 5.79
C PHE A 129 10.33 2.74 5.81
N LEU A 130 10.95 3.80 5.25
CA LEU A 130 10.45 5.19 5.23
C LEU A 130 10.30 5.91 6.59
N THR A 131 10.24 5.17 7.70
CA THR A 131 10.14 5.74 9.06
C THR A 131 11.49 5.90 9.72
N LYS A 132 12.36 4.90 9.60
CA LYS A 132 13.66 4.78 10.27
C LYS A 132 14.81 4.52 9.30
N LEU A 133 14.60 4.69 7.99
CA LEU A 133 15.68 4.52 7.02
C LEU A 133 16.91 5.30 7.51
N PRO A 134 18.08 4.63 7.64
CA PRO A 134 19.31 5.31 8.01
C PRO A 134 19.63 6.42 7.01
#